data_AF-A0A4Y4F037-F1
#
_entry.id   AF-A0A4Y4F037-F1
#
_cell.length_a   1.000
_cell.length_b   1.000
_cell.length_c   1.000
_cell.angle_alpha   90.00
_cell.angle_beta   90.00
_cell.angle_gamma   90.00
#
_symmetry.space_group_name_H-M   'P 1'
#
loop_
_entity.id
_entity.type
_entity.pdbx_description
1 polymer ?
#
loop_
_entity_poly.entity_id
_entity_poly.type
_entity_poly.pdbx_seq_one_letter_code
_entity_poly.pdbx_strand_id
1 'polypeptide(L)'
;MHMQLTTPGCALFLLLSWPLPGMAQEGGDAASLDGGQQMPEVTINDENAQEALDEQFNLDTPELSGVIVDRTMTMAGRTFYRSFAQAGRQSELLNGVVLTLHERPDPRSGSQIWITEGNTVHFRTQLSPRISEADRNAQKAVAAVEERLLRARLSEALQPSRDLADKEL
;
A
#
# COMPACT_ATOMS: atom_id res chain seq x y z
N MET A 1 -28.02 15.11 46.51
CA MET A 1 -28.53 13.72 46.49
C MET A 1 -29.98 13.74 46.04
N HIS A 2 -30.25 13.45 44.77
CA HIS A 2 -31.59 13.04 44.33
C HIS A 2 -31.40 11.92 43.31
N MET A 3 -31.89 10.75 43.72
CA MET A 3 -31.82 9.47 43.02
C MET A 3 -33.27 9.09 42.75
N GLN A 4 -33.66 8.97 41.48
CA GLN A 4 -34.84 8.19 41.09
C GLN A 4 -34.56 7.46 39.78
N LEU A 5 -34.55 6.12 39.92
CA LEU A 5 -34.61 5.09 38.89
C LEU A 5 -35.90 5.21 38.08
N THR A 6 -35.82 4.97 36.76
CA THR A 6 -36.85 4.20 36.05
C THR A 6 -36.30 3.57 34.77
N THR A 7 -36.57 2.28 34.62
CA THR A 7 -36.47 1.37 33.46
C THR A 7 -37.63 0.37 33.70
N PRO A 8 -38.20 -0.40 32.74
CA PRO A 8 -37.76 -0.74 31.38
C PRO A 8 -38.89 -0.76 30.31
N GLY A 9 -38.54 -1.03 29.04
CA GLY A 9 -39.51 -1.38 27.99
C GLY A 9 -38.82 -1.53 26.63
N CYS A 10 -38.32 -2.72 26.28
CA CYS A 10 -38.98 -3.75 25.46
C CYS A 10 -39.44 -3.29 24.06
N ALA A 11 -38.65 -3.73 23.07
CA ALA A 11 -39.01 -4.28 21.76
C ALA A 11 -39.90 -3.46 20.80
N LEU A 12 -39.35 -3.17 19.60
CA LEU A 12 -39.99 -3.64 18.36
C LEU A 12 -38.99 -3.63 17.19
N PHE A 13 -38.67 -4.83 16.71
CA PHE A 13 -38.00 -5.10 15.43
C PHE A 13 -39.03 -4.91 14.32
N LEU A 14 -38.81 -4.00 13.37
CA LEU A 14 -39.61 -3.91 12.14
C LEU A 14 -38.74 -4.21 10.93
N LEU A 15 -38.85 -5.46 10.45
CA LEU A 15 -38.43 -5.90 9.13
C LEU A 15 -39.40 -5.33 8.10
N LEU A 16 -38.99 -4.35 7.30
CA LEU A 16 -39.71 -4.01 6.07
C LEU A 16 -39.17 -4.86 4.92
N SER A 17 -39.96 -5.87 4.58
CA SER A 17 -39.92 -6.66 3.36
C SER A 17 -40.34 -5.81 2.16
N TRP A 18 -39.43 -5.60 1.21
CA TRP A 18 -39.81 -5.08 -0.11
C TRP A 18 -40.25 -6.22 -1.05
N PRO A 19 -41.29 -6.01 -1.89
CA PRO A 19 -41.77 -7.00 -2.82
C PRO A 19 -40.91 -7.03 -4.11
N LEU A 20 -40.69 -8.23 -4.64
CA LEU A 20 -40.18 -8.43 -6.00
C LEU A 20 -41.29 -8.19 -7.03
N PRO A 21 -41.09 -7.36 -8.06
CA PRO A 21 -41.87 -7.41 -9.28
C PRO A 21 -41.34 -8.48 -10.25
N GLY A 22 -42.29 -9.15 -10.89
CA GLY A 22 -42.10 -10.32 -11.74
C GLY A 22 -41.60 -10.05 -13.16
N MET A 23 -41.47 -11.19 -13.84
CA MET A 23 -40.90 -11.47 -15.16
C MET A 23 -41.51 -10.63 -16.29
N ALA A 24 -40.64 -10.13 -17.18
CA ALA A 24 -40.98 -9.82 -18.56
C ALA A 24 -39.86 -10.34 -19.47
N GLN A 25 -40.29 -11.05 -20.51
CA GLN A 25 -39.51 -11.83 -21.46
C GLN A 25 -39.20 -10.92 -22.67
N GLU A 26 -37.93 -10.64 -22.94
CA GLU A 26 -37.48 -10.08 -24.22
C GLU A 26 -36.53 -11.08 -24.88
N GLY A 27 -36.99 -11.64 -26.01
CA GLY A 27 -36.12 -12.28 -26.96
C GLY A 27 -35.33 -11.21 -27.71
N GLY A 28 -34.02 -11.41 -27.80
CA GLY A 28 -33.11 -10.56 -28.55
C GLY A 28 -31.87 -11.36 -28.89
N ASP A 29 -31.82 -11.80 -30.15
CA ASP A 29 -30.66 -11.97 -31.01
C ASP A 29 -29.38 -12.53 -30.37
N ALA A 30 -29.11 -13.79 -30.70
CA ALA A 30 -27.79 -14.39 -30.60
C ALA A 30 -26.81 -13.64 -31.51
N ALA A 31 -26.27 -12.55 -31.00
CA ALA A 31 -25.11 -11.88 -31.58
C ALA A 31 -23.91 -12.83 -31.45
N SER A 32 -23.48 -13.31 -32.60
CA SER A 32 -22.22 -14.01 -32.82
C SER A 32 -21.09 -13.31 -32.10
N LEU A 33 -20.48 -13.98 -31.12
CA LEU A 33 -19.20 -13.58 -30.55
C LEU A 33 -18.10 -13.98 -31.55
N ASP A 34 -18.05 -13.28 -32.69
CA ASP A 34 -16.84 -13.16 -33.49
C ASP A 34 -16.03 -12.01 -32.88
N GLY A 35 -15.10 -12.40 -32.04
CA GLY A 35 -14.24 -11.50 -31.29
C GLY A 35 -13.03 -12.30 -30.88
N GLY A 36 -12.33 -12.86 -31.86
CA GLY A 36 -10.96 -13.30 -31.68
C GLY A 36 -10.18 -12.10 -31.15
N GLN A 37 -10.03 -12.02 -29.83
CA GLN A 37 -9.02 -11.18 -29.24
C GLN A 37 -7.70 -11.77 -29.73
N GLN A 38 -7.18 -11.16 -30.79
CA GLN A 38 -5.82 -11.37 -31.24
C GLN A 38 -4.96 -11.19 -29.98
N MET A 39 -4.46 -12.31 -29.44
CA MET A 39 -3.37 -12.20 -28.48
C MET A 39 -2.28 -11.41 -29.21
N PRO A 40 -1.73 -10.35 -28.61
CA PRO A 40 -0.60 -9.67 -29.22
C PRO A 40 0.45 -10.73 -29.51
N GLU A 41 0.75 -10.92 -30.79
CA GLU A 41 1.76 -11.87 -31.22
C GLU A 41 3.10 -11.36 -30.68
N VAL A 42 3.56 -11.97 -29.59
CA VAL A 42 4.81 -11.62 -28.95
C VAL A 42 5.93 -12.11 -29.86
N THR A 43 6.38 -11.22 -30.74
CA THR A 43 7.59 -11.44 -31.51
C THR A 43 8.76 -11.13 -30.58
N ILE A 44 9.30 -12.16 -29.94
CA ILE A 44 10.54 -12.05 -29.18
C ILE A 44 11.67 -11.94 -30.22
N ASN A 45 11.99 -10.72 -30.61
CA ASN A 45 13.22 -10.45 -31.33
C ASN A 45 14.34 -10.36 -30.29
N ASP A 46 15.19 -11.38 -30.24
CA ASP A 46 16.32 -11.53 -29.31
C ASP A 46 17.33 -10.36 -29.39
N GLU A 47 17.20 -9.50 -30.40
CA GLU A 47 18.08 -8.35 -30.64
C GLU A 47 17.81 -7.16 -29.70
N ASN A 48 16.66 -7.13 -29.00
CA ASN A 48 16.36 -6.07 -28.05
C ASN A 48 15.52 -6.53 -26.85
N ALA A 49 15.95 -7.62 -26.23
CA ALA A 49 15.28 -8.19 -25.05
C ALA A 49 15.11 -7.17 -23.91
N GLN A 50 15.98 -6.17 -23.80
CA GLN A 50 15.87 -5.12 -22.78
C GLN A 50 14.72 -4.14 -23.08
N GLU A 51 14.62 -3.56 -24.27
CA GLU A 51 13.47 -2.68 -24.60
C GLU A 51 12.13 -3.41 -24.53
N ALA A 52 12.07 -4.69 -24.93
CA ALA A 52 10.85 -5.48 -24.83
C ALA A 52 10.43 -5.75 -23.37
N LEU A 53 11.40 -5.93 -22.46
CA LEU A 53 11.14 -6.05 -21.02
C LEU A 53 10.70 -4.70 -20.43
N ASP A 54 11.34 -3.62 -20.84
CA ASP A 54 11.03 -2.27 -20.37
C ASP A 54 9.62 -1.84 -20.81
N GLU A 55 9.19 -2.15 -22.04
CA GLU A 55 7.80 -1.95 -22.50
C GLU A 55 6.79 -2.86 -21.79
N GLN A 56 7.14 -4.13 -21.53
CA GLN A 56 6.26 -5.07 -20.84
C GLN A 56 6.04 -4.72 -19.36
N PHE A 57 7.08 -4.26 -18.68
CA PHE A 57 7.04 -3.97 -17.24
C PHE A 57 6.88 -2.48 -16.92
N ASN A 58 6.92 -1.61 -17.94
CA ASN A 58 6.75 -0.17 -17.86
C ASN A 58 7.53 0.45 -16.69
N LEU A 59 8.79 0.02 -16.56
CA LEU A 59 9.67 0.37 -15.43
C LEU A 59 10.00 1.87 -15.38
N ASP A 60 9.81 2.57 -16.51
CA ASP A 60 10.01 4.01 -16.68
C ASP A 60 8.78 4.86 -16.32
N THR A 61 7.63 4.24 -15.97
CA THR A 61 6.48 5.01 -15.48
C THR A 61 6.63 5.28 -13.98
N PRO A 62 6.74 6.56 -13.55
CA PRO A 62 6.94 6.93 -12.14
C PRO A 62 5.87 6.36 -11.20
N GLU A 63 4.67 6.16 -11.74
CA GLU A 63 3.47 5.71 -11.02
C GLU A 63 3.55 4.25 -10.53
N LEU A 64 4.51 3.45 -11.03
CA LEU A 64 4.66 2.03 -10.68
C LEU A 64 6.09 1.61 -10.28
N SER A 65 6.92 2.55 -9.82
CA SER A 65 8.35 2.28 -9.55
C SER A 65 8.65 1.83 -8.10
N GLY A 66 7.70 1.94 -7.16
CA GLY A 66 7.91 1.59 -5.74
C GLY A 66 7.59 0.13 -5.42
N VAL A 67 8.43 -0.54 -4.61
CA VAL A 67 8.19 -1.91 -4.11
C VAL A 67 8.20 -1.94 -2.59
N ILE A 68 7.13 -2.43 -1.97
CA ILE A 68 7.06 -2.64 -0.51
C ILE A 68 7.06 -4.14 -0.23
N VAL A 69 8.12 -4.63 0.40
CA VAL A 69 8.31 -6.05 0.72
C VAL A 69 7.80 -6.35 2.12
N ASP A 70 6.90 -7.34 2.23
CA ASP A 70 6.36 -7.83 3.50
C ASP A 70 7.27 -8.90 4.12
N ARG A 71 7.79 -8.64 5.33
CA ARG A 71 8.43 -9.64 6.20
C ARG A 71 7.75 -9.70 7.57
N THR A 72 6.44 -9.45 7.59
CA THR A 72 5.59 -9.62 8.78
C THR A 72 5.06 -11.04 8.87
N MET A 73 4.79 -11.49 10.09
CA MET A 73 4.32 -12.84 10.41
C MET A 73 3.11 -12.86 11.34
N THR A 74 2.93 -11.85 12.20
CA THR A 74 1.76 -11.80 13.10
C THR A 74 0.56 -11.17 12.41
N MET A 75 -0.63 -11.35 12.98
CA MET A 75 -1.84 -10.68 12.49
C MET A 75 -1.74 -9.16 12.59
N ALA A 76 -1.22 -8.62 13.70
CA ALA A 76 -1.03 -7.19 13.86
C ALA A 76 -0.01 -6.65 12.85
N GLY A 77 1.12 -7.36 12.65
CA GLY A 77 2.13 -7.01 11.66
C GLY A 77 1.57 -6.97 10.23
N ARG A 78 0.82 -8.01 9.83
CA ARG A 78 0.20 -8.07 8.50
C ARG A 78 -0.86 -6.98 8.31
N THR A 79 -1.61 -6.61 9.34
CA THR A 79 -2.52 -5.46 9.29
C THR A 79 -1.74 -4.17 9.11
N PHE A 80 -0.68 -3.96 9.88
CA PHE A 80 0.19 -2.79 9.73
C PHE A 80 0.75 -2.69 8.30
N TYR A 81 1.27 -3.79 7.75
CA TYR A 81 1.77 -3.85 6.38
C TYR A 81 0.69 -3.44 5.36
N ARG A 82 -0.52 -4.02 5.44
CA ARG A 82 -1.61 -3.71 4.51
C ARG A 82 -2.01 -2.24 4.56
N SER A 83 -2.15 -1.71 5.76
CA SER A 83 -2.54 -0.30 5.98
C SER A 83 -1.43 0.65 5.49
N PHE A 84 -0.17 0.32 5.76
CA PHE A 84 1.00 1.07 5.29
C PHE A 84 1.09 1.05 3.75
N ALA A 85 0.98 -0.13 3.13
CA ALA A 85 1.04 -0.26 1.67
C ALA A 85 -0.14 0.43 0.98
N GLN A 86 -1.34 0.35 1.55
CA GLN A 86 -2.50 1.06 1.01
C GLN A 86 -2.30 2.58 1.04
N ALA A 87 -1.85 3.13 2.15
CA ALA A 87 -1.57 4.55 2.28
C ALA A 87 -0.38 4.98 1.40
N GLY A 88 0.66 4.15 1.32
CA GLY A 88 1.86 4.43 0.54
C GLY A 88 1.63 4.51 -0.97
N ARG A 89 0.63 3.78 -1.51
CA ARG A 89 0.25 3.90 -2.93
C ARG A 89 -0.22 5.30 -3.34
N GLN A 90 -0.64 6.13 -2.38
CA GLN A 90 -1.09 7.49 -2.65
C GLN A 90 0.04 8.52 -2.49
N SER A 91 1.26 8.06 -2.16
CA SER A 91 2.39 8.92 -1.82
C SER A 91 3.42 8.99 -2.93
N GLU A 92 3.61 10.18 -3.49
CA GLU A 92 4.65 10.47 -4.47
C GLU A 92 6.06 10.23 -3.93
N LEU A 93 6.26 10.36 -2.60
CA LEU A 93 7.56 10.17 -1.98
C LEU A 93 7.93 8.70 -1.82
N LEU A 94 6.93 7.83 -1.63
CA LEU A 94 7.11 6.39 -1.51
C LEU A 94 7.11 5.69 -2.87
N ASN A 95 6.58 6.35 -3.91
CA ASN A 95 6.76 5.93 -5.30
C ASN A 95 8.26 5.96 -5.66
N GLY A 96 8.73 4.92 -6.35
CA GLY A 96 10.12 4.80 -6.77
C GLY A 96 11.13 4.35 -5.70
N VAL A 97 10.67 3.97 -4.50
CA VAL A 97 11.54 3.48 -3.42
C VAL A 97 11.24 2.02 -3.09
N VAL A 98 12.29 1.23 -2.87
CA VAL A 98 12.16 -0.16 -2.39
C VAL A 98 12.24 -0.19 -0.87
N LEU A 99 11.10 -0.38 -0.23
CA LEU A 99 10.98 -0.48 1.22
C LEU A 99 10.78 -1.93 1.65
N THR A 100 11.40 -2.33 2.76
CA THR A 100 11.16 -3.62 3.40
C THR A 100 10.62 -3.41 4.81
N LEU A 101 9.52 -4.08 5.10
CA LEU A 101 8.83 -4.00 6.39
C LEU A 101 9.13 -5.26 7.19
N HIS A 102 9.89 -5.11 8.27
CA HIS A 102 10.36 -6.23 9.08
C HIS A 102 9.58 -6.33 10.38
N GLU A 103 9.38 -7.56 10.84
CA GLU A 103 8.77 -7.85 12.13
C GLU A 103 9.64 -8.77 12.98
N ARG A 104 9.67 -8.49 14.28
CA ARG A 104 10.11 -9.43 15.32
C ARG A 104 9.00 -9.56 16.38
N PRO A 105 8.30 -10.70 16.47
CA PRO A 105 7.32 -10.94 17.52
C PRO A 105 8.00 -11.08 18.88
N ASP A 106 7.33 -10.56 19.90
CA ASP A 106 7.63 -10.71 21.31
C ASP A 106 6.32 -11.01 22.09
N PRO A 107 6.15 -12.22 22.62
CA PRO A 107 4.93 -12.61 23.33
C PRO A 107 4.51 -11.68 24.47
N ARG A 108 5.43 -10.94 25.09
CA ARG A 108 5.13 -10.05 26.23
C ARG A 108 4.73 -8.65 25.80
N SER A 109 5.31 -8.14 24.72
CA SER A 109 5.20 -6.74 24.33
C SER A 109 4.51 -6.53 22.97
N GLY A 110 4.15 -7.60 22.27
CA GLY A 110 3.53 -7.58 20.94
C GLY A 110 4.56 -7.86 19.85
N SER A 111 4.82 -6.89 18.97
CA SER A 111 5.80 -7.07 17.90
C SER A 111 6.62 -5.81 17.68
N GLN A 112 7.93 -5.94 17.52
CA GLN A 112 8.77 -4.85 17.05
C GLN A 112 8.70 -4.79 15.52
N ILE A 113 8.27 -3.66 14.97
CA ILE A 113 8.25 -3.39 13.53
C ILE A 113 9.32 -2.35 13.19
N TRP A 114 9.99 -2.51 12.03
CA TRP A 114 10.83 -1.46 11.46
C TRP A 114 10.81 -1.49 9.93
N ILE A 115 11.03 -0.33 9.32
CA ILE A 115 10.97 -0.11 7.87
C ILE A 115 12.35 0.29 7.39
N THR A 116 12.84 -0.37 6.33
CA THR A 116 14.15 -0.10 5.75
C THR A 116 14.10 0.18 4.27
N GLU A 117 15.02 1.03 3.81
CA GLU A 117 15.46 1.12 2.42
C GLU A 117 16.90 0.61 2.37
N GLY A 118 17.14 -0.53 1.72
CA GLY A 118 18.42 -1.23 1.82
C GLY A 118 18.81 -1.52 3.27
N ASN A 119 19.91 -0.90 3.74
CA ASN A 119 20.42 -1.03 5.11
C ASN A 119 19.98 0.11 6.05
N THR A 120 19.28 1.13 5.55
CA THR A 120 18.89 2.31 6.32
C THR A 120 17.52 2.11 6.95
N VAL A 121 17.42 2.34 8.28
CA VAL A 121 16.14 2.28 9.01
C VAL A 121 15.48 3.66 9.00
N HIS A 122 14.32 3.76 8.35
CA HIS A 122 13.54 4.99 8.27
C HIS A 122 12.53 5.14 9.43
N PHE A 123 12.00 4.02 9.91
CA PHE A 123 11.01 4.01 10.98
C PHE A 123 11.12 2.75 11.84
N ARG A 124 10.77 2.86 13.12
CA ARG A 124 10.73 1.74 14.08
C ARG A 124 9.68 2.01 15.16
N THR A 125 8.85 1.02 15.47
CA THR A 125 7.86 1.13 16.56
C THR A 125 7.52 -0.22 17.19
N GLN A 126 7.12 -0.19 18.45
CA GLN A 126 6.54 -1.36 19.14
C GLN A 126 5.04 -1.41 18.83
N LEU A 127 4.61 -2.51 18.22
CA LEU A 127 3.23 -2.76 17.87
C LEU A 127 2.54 -3.58 18.96
N SER A 128 1.43 -3.07 19.47
CA SER A 128 0.55 -3.81 20.37
C SER A 128 -0.09 -5.00 19.62
N PRO A 129 -0.46 -6.10 20.30
CA PRO A 129 -1.25 -7.17 19.69
C PRO A 129 -2.63 -6.73 19.16
N ARG A 130 -3.11 -5.53 19.54
CA ARG A 130 -4.40 -4.99 19.13
C ARG A 130 -4.37 -4.49 17.69
N ILE A 131 -5.20 -5.08 16.84
CA ILE A 131 -5.29 -4.78 15.40
C ILE A 131 -5.62 -3.30 15.12
N SER A 132 -6.50 -2.67 15.91
CA SER A 132 -6.86 -1.26 15.72
C SER A 132 -5.69 -0.30 15.89
N GLU A 133 -4.71 -0.65 16.73
CA GLU A 133 -3.50 0.14 16.89
C GLU A 133 -2.54 -0.07 15.72
N ALA A 134 -2.57 -1.22 15.04
CA ALA A 134 -1.75 -1.48 13.86
C ALA A 134 -2.08 -0.49 12.74
N ASP A 135 -3.36 -0.26 12.45
CA ASP A 135 -3.79 0.71 11.44
C ASP A 135 -3.34 2.13 11.78
N ARG A 136 -3.56 2.56 13.03
CA ARG A 136 -3.14 3.90 13.48
C ARG A 136 -1.64 4.09 13.42
N ASN A 137 -0.85 3.07 13.79
CA ASN A 137 0.60 3.13 13.73
C ASN A 137 1.11 3.12 12.28
N ALA A 138 0.43 2.42 11.36
CA ALA A 138 0.79 2.41 9.95
C ALA A 138 0.68 3.80 9.32
N GLN A 139 -0.41 4.52 9.60
CA GLN A 139 -0.61 5.89 9.13
C GLN A 139 0.50 6.85 9.64
N LYS A 140 0.89 6.71 10.91
CA LYS A 140 2.01 7.47 11.48
C LYS A 140 3.34 7.11 10.83
N ALA A 141 3.53 5.84 10.50
CA ALA A 141 4.75 5.35 9.87
C ALA A 141 4.92 5.92 8.46
N VAL A 142 3.85 6.01 7.67
CA VAL A 142 3.89 6.66 6.34
C VAL A 142 4.41 8.08 6.44
N ALA A 143 3.76 8.92 7.26
CA ALA A 143 4.17 10.31 7.44
C ALA A 143 5.64 10.45 7.91
N ALA A 144 6.07 9.57 8.82
CA ALA A 144 7.44 9.57 9.32
C ALA A 144 8.46 9.16 8.23
N VAL A 145 8.16 8.13 7.44
CA VAL A 145 9.05 7.67 6.35
C VAL A 145 9.13 8.73 5.25
N GLU A 146 8.00 9.31 4.85
CA GLU A 146 7.94 10.41 3.88
C GLU A 146 8.83 11.59 4.29
N GLU A 147 8.68 12.04 5.54
CA GLU A 147 9.49 13.12 6.10
C GLU A 147 10.98 12.79 6.07
N ARG A 148 11.35 11.54 6.38
CA ARG A 148 12.75 11.09 6.33
C ARG A 148 13.30 11.07 4.90
N LEU A 149 12.53 10.55 3.94
CA LEU A 149 12.91 10.51 2.53
C LEU A 149 13.05 11.92 1.96
N LEU A 150 12.11 12.82 2.25
CA LEU A 150 12.18 14.20 1.81
C LEU A 150 13.44 14.90 2.34
N ARG A 151 13.73 14.76 3.64
CA ARG A 151 14.95 15.32 4.24
C ARG A 151 16.21 14.74 3.61
N ALA A 152 16.24 13.44 3.31
CA ALA A 152 17.39 12.81 2.66
C ALA A 152 17.62 13.39 1.26
N ARG A 153 16.57 13.47 0.44
CA ARG A 153 16.63 14.06 -0.93
C ARG A 153 17.05 15.52 -0.91
N LEU A 154 16.50 16.33 0.01
CA LEU A 154 16.91 17.72 0.18
C LEU A 154 18.39 17.83 0.59
N SER A 155 18.83 16.97 1.51
CA SER A 155 20.22 16.97 1.96
C SER A 155 21.16 16.66 0.81
N GLU A 156 20.82 15.71 -0.05
CA GLU A 156 21.57 15.34 -1.26
C GLU A 156 21.60 16.48 -2.29
N ALA A 157 20.45 17.06 -2.63
CA ALA A 157 20.35 18.14 -3.60
C ALA A 157 21.07 19.43 -3.15
N LEU A 158 21.18 19.65 -1.84
CA LEU A 158 21.87 20.80 -1.26
C LEU A 158 23.36 20.56 -1.01
N GLN A 159 23.90 19.34 -1.21
CA GLN A 159 25.33 19.14 -1.06
C GLN A 159 26.05 19.91 -2.18
N PRO A 160 26.87 20.92 -1.85
CA PRO A 160 27.68 21.58 -2.87
C PRO A 160 28.59 20.54 -3.51
N SER A 161 28.53 20.43 -4.84
CA SER A 161 29.40 19.57 -5.64
C SER A 161 30.86 20.00 -5.45
N ARG A 162 31.49 19.45 -4.41
CA ARG A 162 32.92 19.63 -4.09
C ARG A 162 33.84 19.24 -5.25
N ASP A 163 33.31 18.54 -6.25
CA ASP A 163 33.99 18.12 -7.48
C ASP A 163 34.19 19.25 -8.51
N LEU A 164 33.58 20.43 -8.31
CA LEU A 164 33.79 21.59 -9.22
C LEU A 164 34.85 22.58 -8.72
N ALA A 165 35.45 22.36 -7.55
CA ALA A 165 36.39 23.31 -6.94
C ALA A 165 37.86 23.09 -7.35
N ASP A 166 38.20 21.94 -7.95
CA ASP A 166 39.59 21.51 -8.14
C ASP A 166 40.09 21.55 -9.60
N LYS A 167 39.30 22.08 -10.55
CA LYS A 167 39.67 22.18 -11.99
C LYS A 167 39.96 23.59 -12.47
N GLU A 168 40.62 24.42 -11.67
CA GLU A 168 41.11 25.73 -12.12
C GLU A 168 42.43 26.08 -11.41
N LEU A 169 43.52 25.32 -11.66
CA LEU A 169 44.90 25.75 -11.38
C LEU A 169 45.90 25.11 -12.36
#